data_AF-A0A0B5IPM9-F1
#
_entry.id   AF-A0A0B5IPM9-F1
#
_cell.length_a   1.000
_cell.length_b   1.000
_cell.length_c   1.000
_cell.angle_alpha   90.00
_cell.angle_beta   90.00
_cell.angle_gamma   90.00
#
_symmetry.space_group_name_H-M   'P 1'
#
loop_
_entity.id
_entity.type
_entity.pdbx_description
1 polymer ?
#
loop_
_entity_poly.entity_id
_entity_poly.type
_entity_poly.pdbx_seq_one_letter_code
_entity_poly.pdbx_strand_id
1 'polypeptide(L)'
;CESCLLPFYFKCHVGYVPSAQRVLGLSKLSRVTNVFAKRLQEPQRLANEVCSALHEGIQPTGVAVVLQCKHIPFPDMESNSLGSNHKGVVGILVSSGSGVFENKDANLWADFFGLLNFRGIDKDKILDKGSMDDQCWCPSLSSKVSSENEELNPAMLTAVASILKSLGEDPTRKELEGTPARYTKWLMNFKCSSIERALNCWLGIRTNGALNTNEGLGFDEKLHSELNLPFLSQCEHHLLPFHGVVHIGYFVSKGFHPIEKSLLQSIVHFYGIKLQVQERVTKQIAETISPLIGGNVIVVVEASHTCMISRGIEKF
;
A
#
# COMPACT_ATOMS: atom_id res chain seq x y z
N CYS A 1 -0.32 0.64 12.12
CA CYS A 1 -0.62 2.06 12.38
C CYS A 1 -1.71 2.11 13.43
N GLU A 2 -1.55 2.85 14.52
CA GLU A 2 -2.62 2.97 15.54
C GLU A 2 -3.86 3.67 14.98
N SER A 3 -3.70 4.63 14.07
CA SER A 3 -4.83 5.36 13.50
C SER A 3 -5.73 4.48 12.63
N CYS A 4 -5.23 3.46 11.95
CA CYS A 4 -6.04 2.73 10.96
C CYS A 4 -5.81 1.22 10.92
N LEU A 5 -5.01 0.66 11.82
CA LEU A 5 -4.57 -0.74 11.85
C LEU A 5 -3.78 -1.22 10.62
N LEU A 6 -3.52 -0.35 9.64
CA LEU A 6 -2.76 -0.71 8.44
C LEU A 6 -1.26 -0.70 8.69
N PRO A 7 -0.50 -1.56 7.99
CA PRO A 7 0.95 -1.52 8.02
C PRO A 7 1.46 -0.24 7.35
N PHE A 8 2.58 0.26 7.86
CA PHE A 8 3.38 1.29 7.21
C PHE A 8 4.84 0.90 7.27
N TYR A 9 5.58 1.31 6.25
CA TYR A 9 7.00 1.04 6.12
C TYR A 9 7.76 2.32 6.41
N PHE A 10 8.96 2.23 6.97
CA PHE A 10 9.74 3.44 7.18
C PHE A 10 11.25 3.19 7.11
N LYS A 11 11.97 4.26 6.77
CA LYS A 11 13.41 4.38 6.97
C LYS A 11 13.65 5.35 8.12
N CYS A 12 14.41 4.91 9.11
CA CYS A 12 14.77 5.72 10.27
C CYS A 12 16.18 6.30 10.08
N HIS A 13 16.29 7.63 10.18
CA HIS A 13 17.53 8.36 10.16
C HIS A 13 17.76 8.99 11.52
N VAL A 14 18.92 8.72 12.10
CA VAL A 14 19.29 9.22 13.43
C VAL A 14 20.55 10.04 13.29
N GLY A 15 20.48 11.29 13.75
CA GLY A 15 21.63 12.14 14.05
C GLY A 15 21.73 12.32 15.56
N TYR A 16 22.94 12.35 16.11
CA TYR A 16 23.15 12.74 17.51
C TYR A 16 24.49 13.44 17.67
N VAL A 17 24.57 14.34 18.66
CA VAL A 17 25.78 15.05 19.04
C VAL A 17 26.30 14.44 20.34
N PRO A 18 27.35 13.62 20.33
CA PRO A 18 27.83 12.92 21.51
C PRO A 18 28.30 13.90 22.58
N SER A 19 28.02 13.58 23.84
CA SER A 19 28.65 14.21 25.01
C SER A 19 29.75 13.26 25.54
N ALA A 20 30.84 13.82 26.06
CA ALA A 20 31.87 13.07 26.80
C ALA A 20 32.55 11.87 26.07
N GLN A 21 32.89 12.02 24.78
CA GLN A 21 33.63 11.02 23.96
C GLN A 21 32.97 9.63 23.80
N ARG A 22 31.68 9.46 24.14
CA ARG A 22 30.98 8.18 23.93
C ARG A 22 30.27 8.18 22.58
N VAL A 23 30.65 7.22 21.74
CA VAL A 23 30.01 6.97 20.44
C VAL A 23 29.27 5.65 20.52
N LEU A 24 27.98 5.65 20.18
CA LEU A 24 27.17 4.45 20.11
C LEU A 24 27.39 3.72 18.78
N GLY A 25 27.54 2.39 18.84
CA GLY A 25 27.56 1.55 17.65
C GLY A 25 26.22 1.54 16.91
N LEU A 26 26.25 1.53 15.58
CA LEU A 26 25.06 1.59 14.71
C LEU A 26 24.01 0.52 15.03
N SER A 27 24.44 -0.68 15.42
CA SER A 27 23.54 -1.80 15.75
C SER A 27 22.65 -1.54 16.98
N LYS A 28 23.01 -0.60 17.84
CA LYS A 28 22.20 -0.21 19.00
C LYS A 28 21.08 0.75 18.60
N LEU A 29 21.35 1.70 17.69
CA LEU A 29 20.33 2.59 17.14
C LEU A 29 19.23 1.78 16.45
N SER A 30 19.60 0.81 15.60
CA SER A 30 18.61 -0.02 14.92
C SER A 30 17.79 -0.88 15.89
N ARG A 31 18.40 -1.40 16.96
CA ARG A 31 17.69 -2.16 18.01
C ARG A 31 16.64 -1.31 18.73
N VAL A 32 16.99 -0.08 19.11
CA VAL A 32 16.04 0.84 19.77
C VAL A 32 14.85 1.10 18.84
N THR A 33 15.10 1.46 17.58
CA THR A 33 14.02 1.64 16.60
C THR A 33 13.15 0.39 16.44
N ASN A 34 13.75 -0.80 16.41
CA ASN A 34 13.02 -2.06 16.25
C ASN A 34 12.14 -2.42 17.46
N VAL A 35 12.51 -2.00 18.67
CA VAL A 35 11.68 -2.21 19.87
C VAL A 35 10.36 -1.44 19.75
N PHE A 36 10.40 -0.18 19.34
CA PHE A 36 9.20 0.65 19.19
C PHE A 36 8.38 0.28 17.95
N ALA A 37 9.04 -0.12 16.86
CA ALA A 37 8.38 -0.51 15.61
C ALA A 37 7.50 -1.77 15.72
N LYS A 38 7.74 -2.62 16.72
CA LYS A 38 6.95 -3.84 16.98
C LYS A 38 5.61 -3.58 17.69
N ARG A 39 5.33 -2.32 18.05
CA ARG A 39 4.10 -1.91 18.74
C ARG A 39 3.09 -1.32 17.77
N LEU A 40 1.87 -1.15 18.22
CA LEU A 40 0.90 -0.35 17.49
C LEU A 40 1.33 1.13 17.54
N GLN A 41 1.73 1.68 16.38
CA GLN A 41 2.41 2.97 16.29
C GLN A 41 1.78 3.91 15.27
N GLU A 42 2.01 5.21 15.43
CA GLU A 42 1.82 6.25 14.40
C GLU A 42 3.20 6.81 14.03
N PRO A 43 3.46 7.19 12.76
CA PRO A 43 4.74 7.75 12.33
C PRO A 43 5.38 8.79 13.28
N GLN A 44 4.67 9.87 13.62
CA GLN A 44 5.21 10.92 14.49
C GLN A 44 5.43 10.44 15.92
N ARG A 45 4.52 9.63 16.48
CA ARG A 45 4.70 9.00 17.80
C ARG A 45 5.98 8.15 17.83
N LEU A 46 6.17 7.29 16.82
CA LEU A 46 7.37 6.45 16.70
C LEU A 46 8.65 7.29 16.64
N ALA A 47 8.64 8.41 15.90
CA ALA A 47 9.79 9.31 15.84
C ALA A 47 10.11 9.92 17.22
N ASN A 48 9.07 10.33 17.95
CA ASN A 48 9.21 10.89 19.30
C ASN A 48 9.76 9.86 20.30
N GLU A 49 9.18 8.65 20.34
CA GLU A 49 9.61 7.60 21.27
C GLU A 49 11.05 7.16 21.01
N VAL A 50 11.44 7.00 19.75
CA VAL A 50 12.83 6.68 19.38
C VAL A 50 13.76 7.83 19.79
N CYS A 51 13.37 9.08 19.54
CA CYS A 51 14.18 10.24 19.91
C CYS A 51 14.41 10.31 21.43
N SER A 52 13.34 10.23 22.22
CA SER A 52 13.41 10.27 23.69
C SER A 52 14.24 9.11 24.24
N ALA A 53 14.02 7.88 23.77
CA ALA A 53 14.76 6.72 24.26
C ALA A 53 16.26 6.80 23.95
N LEU A 54 16.63 7.35 22.79
CA LEU A 54 18.04 7.59 22.44
C LEU A 54 18.64 8.71 23.29
N HIS A 55 17.89 9.78 23.53
CA HIS A 55 18.37 10.89 24.36
C HIS A 55 18.61 10.42 25.81
N GLU A 56 17.64 9.73 26.42
CA GLU A 56 17.75 9.20 27.78
C GLU A 56 18.86 8.13 27.91
N GLY A 57 18.98 7.24 26.91
CA GLY A 57 19.93 6.14 26.95
C GLY A 57 21.38 6.52 26.64
N ILE A 58 21.60 7.48 25.73
CA ILE A 58 22.95 7.93 25.34
C ILE A 58 23.42 9.12 26.20
N GLN A 59 22.47 9.92 26.71
CA GLN A 59 22.70 11.23 27.32
C GLN A 59 23.55 12.17 26.44
N PRO A 60 23.26 12.31 25.14
CA PRO A 60 24.03 13.15 24.24
C PRO A 60 23.65 14.63 24.42
N THR A 61 24.44 15.53 23.84
CA THR A 61 24.09 16.96 23.80
C THR A 61 22.79 17.19 23.00
N GLY A 62 22.50 16.31 22.04
CA GLY A 62 21.19 16.24 21.39
C GLY A 62 21.04 15.06 20.45
N VAL A 63 19.78 14.74 20.13
CA VAL A 63 19.38 13.70 19.17
C VAL A 63 18.38 14.29 18.19
N ALA A 64 18.50 13.93 16.91
CA ALA A 64 17.52 14.16 15.87
C ALA A 64 17.12 12.82 15.24
N VAL A 65 15.82 12.60 15.10
CA VAL A 65 15.24 11.45 14.42
C VAL A 65 14.38 11.95 13.28
N VAL A 66 14.60 11.41 12.09
CA VAL A 66 13.77 11.64 10.90
C VAL A 66 13.30 10.29 10.38
N LEU A 67 11.99 10.11 10.26
CA LEU A 67 11.42 8.91 9.65
C LEU A 67 10.83 9.25 8.28
N GLN A 68 11.29 8.55 7.26
CA GLN A 68 10.65 8.51 5.95
C GLN A 68 9.68 7.35 5.92
N CYS A 69 8.39 7.62 6.02
CA CYS A 69 7.35 6.61 6.07
C CYS A 69 6.64 6.49 4.71
N LYS A 70 6.19 5.28 4.42
CA LYS A 70 5.34 4.88 3.29
C LYS A 70 4.10 4.23 3.90
N HIS A 71 2.94 4.86 3.75
CA HIS A 71 1.71 4.45 4.40
C HIS A 71 0.59 4.20 3.39
N ILE A 72 -0.21 3.15 3.60
CA ILE A 72 -1.40 2.88 2.78
C ILE A 72 -2.45 3.97 3.05
N PRO A 73 -2.99 4.67 2.03
CA PRO A 73 -4.04 5.66 2.22
C PRO A 73 -5.26 5.06 2.92
N PHE A 74 -5.81 5.79 3.88
CA PHE A 74 -7.03 5.43 4.59
C PHE A 74 -7.97 6.64 4.66
N PRO A 75 -9.27 6.43 4.91
CA PRO A 75 -10.23 7.52 5.01
C PRO A 75 -9.82 8.56 6.06
N ASP A 76 -10.08 9.83 5.76
CA ASP A 76 -9.82 10.98 6.63
C ASP A 76 -8.33 11.31 6.86
N MET A 77 -7.43 10.71 6.06
CA MET A 77 -6.04 11.12 6.00
C MET A 77 -5.91 12.46 5.24
N GLU A 78 -5.60 13.56 5.93
CA GLU A 78 -5.40 14.88 5.32
C GLU A 78 -4.24 14.84 4.31
N SER A 79 -4.56 14.79 3.03
CA SER A 79 -3.59 14.80 1.93
C SER A 79 -3.37 16.23 1.45
N ASN A 80 -2.65 17.07 2.20
CA ASN A 80 -2.34 18.45 1.80
C ASN A 80 -1.35 18.57 0.61
N SER A 81 -1.07 17.50 -0.15
CA SER A 81 -0.10 17.53 -1.25
C SER A 81 -0.24 16.39 -2.26
N LEU A 82 -1.46 15.95 -2.60
CA LEU A 82 -1.60 14.97 -3.69
C LEU A 82 -1.60 15.68 -5.05
N GLY A 83 -0.44 15.69 -5.72
CA GLY A 83 -0.38 15.85 -7.18
C GLY A 83 -1.23 14.76 -7.84
N SER A 84 -1.76 15.03 -9.05
CA SER A 84 -2.76 14.23 -9.76
C SER A 84 -2.35 12.80 -10.17
N ASN A 85 -1.30 12.24 -9.57
CA ASN A 85 -0.80 10.91 -9.89
C ASN A 85 -1.28 9.92 -8.83
N HIS A 86 -2.12 8.99 -9.26
CA HIS A 86 -2.71 7.89 -8.48
C HIS A 86 -1.63 6.94 -7.90
N LYS A 87 -0.88 7.39 -6.89
CA LYS A 87 0.13 6.60 -6.17
C LYS A 87 -0.52 5.94 -4.95
N GLY A 88 -0.44 4.62 -4.88
CA GLY A 88 -1.13 3.77 -3.93
C GLY A 88 -0.50 3.71 -2.54
N VAL A 89 0.64 4.36 -2.35
CA VAL A 89 1.28 4.52 -1.05
C VAL A 89 1.67 5.99 -0.91
N VAL A 90 1.33 6.59 0.24
CA VAL A 90 1.62 7.98 0.55
C VAL A 90 2.94 8.07 1.29
N GLY A 91 3.82 8.97 0.82
CA GLY A 91 5.03 9.34 1.53
C GLY A 91 4.71 10.28 2.69
N ILE A 92 5.18 9.96 3.89
CA ILE A 92 5.05 10.80 5.07
C ILE A 92 6.45 11.03 5.61
N LEU A 93 6.84 12.29 5.84
CA LEU A 93 8.09 12.63 6.51
C LEU A 93 7.76 13.22 7.88
N VAL A 94 8.28 12.58 8.94
CA VAL A 94 8.14 13.05 10.31
C VAL A 94 9.51 13.24 10.94
N SER A 95 9.61 14.19 11.87
CA SER A 95 10.86 14.47 12.57
C SER A 95 10.62 14.76 14.04
N SER A 96 11.59 14.38 14.87
CA SER A 96 11.63 14.63 16.30
C SER A 96 13.05 14.98 16.73
N GLY A 97 13.20 15.90 17.68
CA GLY A 97 14.49 16.38 18.17
C GLY A 97 14.47 16.58 19.68
N SER A 98 15.64 16.44 20.29
CA SER A 98 15.84 16.64 21.73
C SER A 98 17.24 17.22 22.01
N GLY A 99 17.40 17.99 23.09
CA GLY A 99 18.62 18.73 23.41
C GLY A 99 18.87 19.85 22.41
N VAL A 100 20.08 19.92 21.81
CA VAL A 100 20.41 20.94 20.80
C VAL A 100 19.54 20.90 19.54
N PHE A 101 18.73 19.86 19.36
CA PHE A 101 17.76 19.71 18.27
C PHE A 101 16.31 20.04 18.67
N GLU A 102 16.04 20.59 19.86
CA GLU A 102 14.68 21.00 20.24
C GLU A 102 14.15 22.15 19.35
N ASN A 103 15.02 23.11 19.02
CA ASN A 103 14.67 24.18 18.09
C ASN A 103 14.88 23.70 16.65
N LYS A 104 13.78 23.51 15.90
CA LYS A 104 13.80 23.07 14.49
C LYS A 104 14.48 24.06 13.54
N ASP A 105 14.61 25.33 13.93
CA ASP A 105 15.25 26.38 13.14
C ASP A 105 16.75 26.52 13.43
N ALA A 106 17.30 25.69 14.32
CA ALA A 106 18.73 25.69 14.62
C ALA A 106 19.56 25.21 13.42
N ASN A 107 20.74 25.80 13.21
CA ASN A 107 21.67 25.45 12.13
C ASN A 107 21.97 23.94 12.05
N LEU A 108 21.99 23.25 13.20
CA LEU A 108 22.24 21.81 13.27
C LEU A 108 21.17 20.98 12.53
N TRP A 109 19.90 21.43 12.51
CA TRP A 109 18.88 20.78 11.69
C TRP A 109 19.14 20.97 10.20
N ALA A 110 19.58 22.17 9.80
CA ALA A 110 19.94 22.43 8.41
C ALA A 110 21.12 21.55 7.97
N ASP A 111 22.13 21.38 8.81
CA ASP A 111 23.27 20.47 8.55
C ASP A 111 22.80 19.02 8.42
N PHE A 112 21.94 18.56 9.34
CA PHE A 112 21.41 17.19 9.30
C PHE A 112 20.57 16.94 8.04
N PHE A 113 19.65 17.85 7.70
CA PHE A 113 18.88 17.76 6.46
C PHE A 113 19.79 17.88 5.22
N GLY A 114 20.86 18.67 5.27
CA GLY A 114 21.87 18.73 4.20
C GLY A 114 22.53 17.37 3.94
N LEU A 115 22.90 16.65 5.00
CA LEU A 115 23.45 15.29 4.90
C LEU A 115 22.43 14.29 4.34
N LEU A 116 21.17 14.42 4.74
CA LEU A 116 20.08 13.60 4.21
C LEU A 116 19.85 13.89 2.72
N ASN A 117 19.81 15.16 2.33
CA ASN A 117 19.67 15.61 0.95
C ASN A 117 20.81 15.06 0.07
N PHE A 118 22.05 15.07 0.55
CA PHE A 118 23.19 14.47 -0.15
C PHE A 118 23.01 12.97 -0.40
N ARG A 119 22.30 12.26 0.49
CA ARG A 119 21.92 10.85 0.31
C ARG A 119 20.63 10.66 -0.50
N GLY A 120 20.12 11.71 -1.14
CA GLY A 120 18.90 11.69 -1.95
C GLY A 120 17.60 11.72 -1.12
N ILE A 121 17.68 12.02 0.17
CA ILE A 121 16.53 12.14 1.08
C ILE A 121 16.15 13.61 1.13
N ASP A 122 15.26 14.02 0.23
CA ASP A 122 14.85 15.42 0.07
C ASP A 122 13.42 15.62 0.55
N LYS A 123 13.23 16.59 1.45
CA LYS A 123 11.94 16.93 2.07
C LYS A 123 10.86 17.19 1.03
N ASP A 124 11.23 17.84 -0.07
CA ASP A 124 10.30 18.24 -1.13
C ASP A 124 10.04 17.09 -2.12
N LYS A 125 11.01 16.18 -2.29
CA LYS A 125 10.83 14.99 -3.17
C LYS A 125 10.03 13.87 -2.51
N ILE A 126 9.99 13.75 -1.19
CA ILE A 126 9.29 12.65 -0.51
C ILE A 126 7.76 12.82 -0.60
N LEU A 127 7.28 14.05 -0.68
CA LEU A 127 5.87 14.36 -0.91
C LEU A 127 5.44 14.05 -2.35
N ASP A 128 6.37 14.11 -3.32
CA ASP A 128 6.04 14.06 -4.75
C ASP A 128 6.58 12.82 -5.52
N LYS A 129 7.58 12.11 -4.99
CA LYS A 129 8.22 10.95 -5.65
C LYS A 129 8.12 9.66 -4.82
N GLY A 130 7.01 8.94 -4.98
CA GLY A 130 7.13 7.50 -5.25
C GLY A 130 7.97 7.31 -6.52
N SER A 131 8.94 6.39 -6.50
CA SER A 131 9.78 6.09 -7.68
C SER A 131 8.92 5.70 -8.88
N MET A 132 9.43 5.83 -10.12
CA MET A 132 8.69 5.44 -11.33
C MET A 132 8.27 3.95 -11.34
N ASP A 133 8.89 3.10 -10.53
CA ASP A 133 8.55 1.67 -10.39
C ASP A 133 7.41 1.40 -9.38
N ASP A 134 7.03 2.38 -8.55
CA ASP A 134 6.02 2.19 -7.49
C ASP A 134 4.63 2.70 -7.93
N GLN A 135 4.18 2.35 -9.14
CA GLN A 135 2.77 2.58 -9.54
C GLN A 135 1.86 1.56 -8.87
N CYS A 136 1.69 1.64 -7.55
CA CYS A 136 0.61 0.93 -6.89
C CYS A 136 -0.68 1.72 -7.12
N TRP A 137 -1.73 1.09 -7.63
CA TRP A 137 -3.06 1.70 -7.67
C TRP A 137 -3.74 1.53 -6.28
N CYS A 138 -4.52 2.52 -5.82
CA CYS A 138 -5.23 2.45 -4.53
C CYS A 138 -6.76 2.49 -4.68
N PRO A 139 -7.50 1.48 -4.18
CA PRO A 139 -8.96 1.44 -4.18
C PRO A 139 -9.60 2.64 -3.50
N SER A 140 -9.00 3.11 -2.40
CA SER A 140 -9.50 4.25 -1.62
C SER A 140 -9.50 5.58 -2.38
N LEU A 141 -8.73 5.69 -3.46
CA LEU A 141 -8.59 6.93 -4.25
C LEU A 141 -9.41 6.92 -5.54
N SER A 142 -9.85 5.76 -6.05
CA SER A 142 -10.66 5.71 -7.27
C SER A 142 -12.16 5.84 -6.99
N SER A 143 -12.59 5.64 -5.74
CA SER A 143 -13.96 5.92 -5.31
C SER A 143 -14.14 7.42 -5.00
N LYS A 144 -14.07 8.27 -6.03
CA LYS A 144 -14.78 9.57 -6.02
C LYS A 144 -16.29 9.41 -6.25
N VAL A 145 -16.78 8.17 -6.28
CA VAL A 145 -18.19 7.83 -6.40
C VAL A 145 -18.80 7.95 -5.01
N SER A 146 -19.51 9.08 -4.83
CA SER A 146 -20.49 9.36 -3.80
C SER A 146 -20.11 8.99 -2.36
N SER A 147 -19.74 10.04 -1.62
CA SER A 147 -20.10 10.23 -0.22
C SER A 147 -21.61 10.12 0.00
N GLU A 148 -22.20 8.96 -0.29
CA GLU A 148 -23.43 8.57 0.38
C GLU A 148 -23.01 8.05 1.75
N ASN A 149 -23.75 8.45 2.78
CA ASN A 149 -23.57 7.99 4.16
C ASN A 149 -23.86 6.49 4.23
N GLU A 150 -22.93 5.66 3.75
CA GLU A 150 -23.02 4.22 3.94
C GLU A 150 -22.77 3.97 5.42
N GLU A 151 -23.86 3.70 6.13
CA GLU A 151 -23.86 3.51 7.57
C GLU A 151 -22.96 2.30 7.90
N LEU A 152 -21.86 2.56 8.62
CA LEU A 152 -20.88 1.53 8.93
C LEU A 152 -21.55 0.41 9.75
N ASN A 153 -21.30 -0.84 9.34
CA ASN A 153 -21.89 -1.98 10.02
C ASN A 153 -21.46 -2.02 11.51
N PRO A 154 -22.40 -1.89 12.47
CA PRO A 154 -22.07 -1.80 13.89
C PRO A 154 -21.41 -3.09 14.43
N ALA A 155 -21.71 -4.25 13.84
CA ALA A 155 -21.09 -5.51 14.22
C ALA A 155 -19.58 -5.51 13.87
N MET A 156 -19.19 -4.89 12.75
CA MET A 156 -17.79 -4.78 12.38
C MET A 156 -17.01 -3.81 13.27
N LEU A 157 -17.60 -2.65 13.57
CA LEU A 157 -16.99 -1.70 14.51
C LEU A 157 -16.73 -2.36 15.86
N THR A 158 -17.72 -3.11 16.36
CA THR A 158 -17.61 -3.87 17.61
C THR A 158 -16.52 -4.96 17.52
N ALA A 159 -16.44 -5.68 16.40
CA ALA A 159 -15.41 -6.68 16.19
C ALA A 159 -14.00 -6.08 16.19
N VAL A 160 -13.79 -4.95 15.52
CA VAL A 160 -12.49 -4.26 15.46
C VAL A 160 -12.11 -3.70 16.83
N ALA A 161 -13.05 -3.11 17.56
CA ALA A 161 -12.81 -2.67 18.94
C ALA A 161 -12.46 -3.84 19.87
N SER A 162 -13.09 -5.00 19.67
CA SER A 162 -12.78 -6.23 20.41
C SER A 162 -11.37 -6.74 20.09
N ILE A 163 -10.93 -6.67 18.83
CA ILE A 163 -9.54 -7.00 18.43
C ILE A 163 -8.55 -6.09 19.18
N LEU A 164 -8.76 -4.77 19.18
CA LEU A 164 -7.91 -3.81 19.89
C LEU A 164 -7.79 -4.17 21.38
N LYS A 165 -8.92 -4.40 22.05
CA LYS A 165 -8.96 -4.80 23.46
C LYS A 165 -8.22 -6.12 23.71
N SER A 166 -8.36 -7.08 22.81
CA SER A 166 -7.69 -8.39 22.90
C SER A 166 -6.18 -8.30 22.70
N LEU A 167 -5.70 -7.29 21.96
CA LEU A 167 -4.28 -6.96 21.82
C LEU A 167 -3.71 -6.22 23.05
N GLY A 168 -4.54 -5.93 24.06
CA GLY A 168 -4.14 -5.17 25.24
C GLY A 168 -4.16 -3.65 25.06
N GLU A 169 -4.73 -3.16 23.95
CA GLU A 169 -4.91 -1.72 23.72
C GLU A 169 -6.21 -1.21 24.35
N ASP A 170 -6.24 0.06 24.73
CA ASP A 170 -7.45 0.76 25.17
C ASP A 170 -8.14 1.41 23.96
N PRO A 171 -9.28 0.91 23.46
CA PRO A 171 -9.95 1.48 22.29
C PRO A 171 -10.49 2.90 22.53
N THR A 172 -10.61 3.33 23.79
CA THR A 172 -11.14 4.65 24.15
C THR A 172 -10.05 5.73 24.19
N ARG A 173 -8.77 5.36 24.04
CA ARG A 173 -7.71 6.37 23.97
C ARG A 173 -7.87 7.22 22.70
N LYS A 174 -7.54 8.50 22.83
CA LYS A 174 -7.74 9.53 21.79
C LYS A 174 -7.25 9.10 20.39
N GLU A 175 -6.13 8.39 20.30
CA GLU A 175 -5.56 8.00 19.00
C GLU A 175 -6.27 6.79 18.37
N LEU A 176 -6.92 5.95 19.17
CA LEU A 176 -7.63 4.73 18.73
C LEU A 176 -9.14 4.89 18.58
N GLU A 177 -9.74 5.94 19.15
CA GLU A 177 -11.20 6.14 19.16
C GLU A 177 -11.81 6.04 17.74
N GLY A 178 -11.18 6.69 16.76
CA GLY A 178 -11.62 6.63 15.35
C GLY A 178 -11.12 5.41 14.56
N THR A 179 -10.27 4.57 15.14
CA THR A 179 -9.59 3.48 14.43
C THR A 179 -10.52 2.38 13.95
N PRO A 180 -11.51 1.90 14.74
CA PRO A 180 -12.50 0.94 14.26
C PRO A 180 -13.24 1.40 13.02
N ALA A 181 -13.65 2.67 12.97
CA ALA A 181 -14.35 3.26 11.83
C ALA A 181 -13.44 3.35 10.60
N ARG A 182 -12.23 3.91 10.74
CA ARG A 182 -11.27 4.05 9.64
C ARG A 182 -10.86 2.70 9.05
N TYR A 183 -10.59 1.71 9.90
CA TYR A 183 -10.23 0.36 9.44
C TYR A 183 -11.40 -0.34 8.74
N THR A 184 -12.62 -0.26 9.30
CA THR A 184 -13.81 -0.87 8.70
C THR A 184 -14.13 -0.25 7.34
N LYS A 185 -14.07 1.07 7.24
CA LYS A 185 -14.26 1.80 5.98
C LYS A 185 -13.19 1.42 4.96
N TRP A 186 -11.92 1.37 5.36
CA TRP A 186 -10.85 0.88 4.48
C TRP A 186 -11.08 -0.56 4.00
N LEU A 187 -11.48 -1.46 4.90
CA LEU A 187 -11.74 -2.86 4.58
C LEU A 187 -12.91 -3.00 3.60
N MET A 188 -13.92 -2.13 3.71
CA MET A 188 -15.09 -2.12 2.83
C MET A 188 -14.85 -1.47 1.47
N ASN A 189 -13.82 -0.64 1.32
CA ASN A 189 -13.46 0.00 0.04
C ASN A 189 -13.10 -1.00 -1.08
N PHE A 190 -12.90 -2.28 -0.76
CA PHE A 190 -12.69 -3.35 -1.75
C PHE A 190 -13.99 -3.82 -2.40
N LYS A 191 -15.17 -3.49 -1.86
CA LYS A 191 -16.45 -3.80 -2.51
C LYS A 191 -16.77 -2.74 -3.57
N CYS A 192 -16.53 -3.02 -4.85
CA CYS A 192 -16.99 -2.16 -5.95
C CYS A 192 -18.09 -2.84 -6.78
N SER A 193 -19.35 -2.64 -6.37
CA SER A 193 -20.54 -3.13 -7.08
C SER A 193 -20.67 -2.54 -8.49
N SER A 194 -20.19 -1.31 -8.71
CA SER A 194 -20.24 -0.61 -10.00
C SER A 194 -19.39 -1.30 -11.07
N ILE A 195 -18.20 -1.78 -10.71
CA ILE A 195 -17.29 -2.46 -11.65
C ILE A 195 -17.78 -3.86 -11.97
N GLU A 196 -18.29 -4.57 -10.95
CA GLU A 196 -18.96 -5.85 -11.15
C GLU A 196 -20.11 -5.73 -12.14
N ARG A 197 -20.97 -4.73 -11.99
CA ARG A 197 -22.07 -4.48 -12.93
C ARG A 197 -21.57 -4.14 -14.33
N ALA A 198 -20.58 -3.23 -14.46
CA ALA A 198 -20.06 -2.81 -15.75
C ALA A 198 -19.42 -3.97 -16.54
N LEU A 199 -18.61 -4.79 -15.87
CA LEU A 199 -18.00 -5.97 -16.49
C LEU A 199 -19.02 -7.04 -16.82
N ASN A 200 -19.97 -7.33 -15.94
CA ASN A 200 -21.01 -8.33 -16.21
C ASN A 200 -21.89 -7.89 -17.39
N CYS A 201 -22.24 -6.60 -17.49
CA CYS A 201 -22.93 -6.06 -18.65
C CYS A 201 -22.09 -6.19 -19.93
N TRP A 202 -20.80 -5.82 -19.87
CA TRP A 202 -19.92 -5.87 -21.04
C TRP A 202 -19.66 -7.31 -21.53
N LEU A 203 -19.39 -8.23 -20.60
CA LEU A 203 -19.23 -9.66 -20.89
C LEU A 203 -20.51 -10.23 -21.51
N GLY A 204 -21.67 -9.94 -20.93
CA GLY A 204 -22.96 -10.39 -21.45
C GLY A 204 -23.29 -9.88 -22.87
N ILE A 205 -22.83 -8.69 -23.24
CA ILE A 205 -22.99 -8.15 -24.61
C ILE A 205 -22.11 -8.90 -25.61
N ARG A 206 -20.84 -9.16 -25.30
CA ARG A 206 -19.90 -9.81 -26.24
C ARG A 206 -20.13 -11.33 -26.36
N THR A 207 -20.49 -12.02 -25.29
CA THR A 207 -20.74 -13.48 -25.34
C THR A 207 -21.95 -13.82 -26.20
N ASN A 208 -22.92 -12.92 -26.31
CA ASN A 208 -24.09 -13.10 -27.16
C ASN A 208 -23.84 -12.77 -28.64
N GLY A 209 -22.76 -12.02 -28.95
CA GLY A 209 -22.36 -11.67 -30.33
C GLY A 209 -21.27 -12.56 -30.93
N ALA A 210 -20.60 -13.38 -30.12
CA ALA A 210 -19.51 -14.24 -30.53
C ALA A 210 -19.99 -15.69 -30.81
N LEU A 211 -20.88 -15.87 -31.78
CA LEU A 211 -21.24 -17.20 -32.26
C LEU A 211 -21.30 -17.24 -33.80
N ASN A 212 -20.56 -18.23 -34.31
CA ASN A 212 -20.61 -18.84 -35.63
C ASN A 212 -19.60 -18.30 -36.66
N THR A 213 -18.45 -18.96 -36.75
CA THR A 213 -17.87 -19.33 -38.05
C THR A 213 -16.97 -20.55 -37.86
N ASN A 214 -17.39 -21.67 -38.44
CA ASN A 214 -16.60 -22.89 -38.60
C ASN A 214 -15.55 -22.66 -39.70
N GLU A 215 -14.57 -21.80 -39.46
CA GLU A 215 -13.49 -21.52 -40.41
C GLU A 215 -12.12 -21.70 -39.77
N GLY A 216 -11.57 -22.91 -39.87
CA GLY A 216 -10.15 -23.24 -39.71
C GLY A 216 -9.53 -23.03 -38.32
N LEU A 217 -8.91 -24.08 -37.76
CA LEU A 217 -8.03 -23.98 -36.58
C LEU A 217 -6.75 -23.18 -36.89
N GLY A 218 -6.88 -21.86 -37.10
CA GLY A 218 -5.74 -20.95 -37.26
C GLY A 218 -5.92 -19.73 -36.36
N PHE A 219 -4.86 -19.35 -35.67
CA PHE A 219 -4.75 -18.07 -34.94
C PHE A 219 -3.91 -17.09 -35.75
N ASP A 220 -4.07 -15.80 -35.48
CA ASP A 220 -3.13 -14.79 -35.98
C ASP A 220 -1.74 -15.05 -35.38
N GLU A 221 -0.68 -15.05 -36.20
CA GLU A 221 0.71 -15.28 -35.74
C GLU A 221 1.24 -14.10 -34.89
N LYS A 222 0.48 -12.99 -34.83
CA LYS A 222 0.84 -11.81 -34.07
C LYS A 222 0.53 -11.98 -32.57
N LEU A 223 1.59 -11.95 -31.76
CA LEU A 223 1.47 -11.85 -30.31
C LEU A 223 1.03 -10.43 -29.89
N HIS A 224 -0.05 -10.34 -29.11
CA HIS A 224 -0.45 -9.13 -28.42
C HIS A 224 0.00 -9.20 -26.96
N SER A 225 0.48 -8.09 -26.40
CA SER A 225 0.92 -8.05 -25.01
C SER A 225 0.62 -6.71 -24.35
N GLU A 226 0.07 -6.76 -23.14
CA GLU A 226 -0.04 -5.63 -22.23
C GLU A 226 0.74 -5.95 -20.95
N LEU A 227 1.73 -5.11 -20.66
CA LEU A 227 2.64 -5.29 -19.53
C LEU A 227 2.39 -4.22 -18.47
N ASN A 228 2.78 -4.51 -17.23
CA ASN A 228 2.74 -3.57 -16.10
C ASN A 228 1.34 -3.04 -15.81
N LEU A 229 0.32 -3.91 -15.80
CA LEU A 229 -1.02 -3.54 -15.35
C LEU A 229 -1.04 -3.57 -13.81
N PRO A 230 -1.10 -2.42 -13.12
CA PRO A 230 -1.00 -2.40 -11.67
C PRO A 230 -2.25 -2.96 -11.02
N PHE A 231 -2.08 -3.66 -9.90
CA PHE A 231 -3.19 -4.15 -9.10
C PHE A 231 -2.88 -4.09 -7.59
N LEU A 232 -3.95 -3.96 -6.79
CA LEU A 232 -3.93 -4.12 -5.34
C LEU A 232 -5.01 -5.12 -4.97
N SER A 233 -4.71 -5.99 -4.03
CA SER A 233 -5.64 -6.98 -3.52
C SER A 233 -5.45 -7.23 -2.02
N GLN A 234 -6.36 -8.00 -1.42
CA GLN A 234 -6.30 -8.38 -0.02
C GLN A 234 -6.06 -9.88 0.11
N CYS A 235 -5.02 -10.26 0.84
CA CYS A 235 -4.72 -11.66 1.11
C CYS A 235 -5.79 -12.22 2.05
N GLU A 236 -6.52 -13.25 1.61
CA GLU A 236 -7.61 -13.82 2.41
C GLU A 236 -7.15 -14.47 3.72
N HIS A 237 -5.89 -14.95 3.78
CA HIS A 237 -5.33 -15.61 4.95
C HIS A 237 -5.10 -14.65 6.13
N HIS A 238 -4.83 -13.38 5.84
CA HIS A 238 -4.34 -12.42 6.84
C HIS A 238 -5.08 -11.08 6.82
N LEU A 239 -5.95 -10.86 5.84
CA LEU A 239 -6.61 -9.58 5.57
C LEU A 239 -5.60 -8.42 5.39
N LEU A 240 -4.38 -8.76 4.96
CA LEU A 240 -3.31 -7.82 4.67
C LEU A 240 -3.20 -7.61 3.15
N PRO A 241 -2.87 -6.39 2.71
CA PRO A 241 -2.78 -6.09 1.29
C PRO A 241 -1.57 -6.74 0.62
N PHE A 242 -1.75 -7.15 -0.62
CA PHE A 242 -0.67 -7.47 -1.55
C PHE A 242 -0.89 -6.72 -2.86
N HIS A 243 0.19 -6.28 -3.47
CA HIS A 243 0.16 -5.43 -4.66
C HIS A 243 1.25 -5.82 -5.62
N GLY A 244 1.07 -5.44 -6.88
CA GLY A 244 2.09 -5.61 -7.89
C GLY A 244 1.55 -5.36 -9.28
N VAL A 245 2.01 -6.16 -10.24
CA VAL A 245 1.70 -5.98 -11.65
C VAL A 245 1.23 -7.28 -12.29
N VAL A 246 0.36 -7.13 -13.28
CA VAL A 246 -0.09 -8.20 -14.17
C VAL A 246 0.44 -7.94 -15.57
N HIS A 247 0.94 -8.98 -16.20
CA HIS A 247 1.38 -9.01 -17.59
C HIS A 247 0.48 -10.00 -18.33
N ILE A 248 -0.04 -9.60 -19.47
CA ILE A 248 -0.99 -10.39 -20.25
C ILE A 248 -0.46 -10.49 -21.67
N GLY A 249 -0.22 -11.70 -22.14
CA GLY A 249 0.11 -12.00 -23.53
C GLY A 249 -0.98 -12.86 -24.14
N TYR A 250 -1.34 -12.63 -25.41
CA TYR A 250 -2.36 -13.43 -26.07
C TYR A 250 -2.27 -13.44 -27.59
N PHE A 251 -2.82 -14.48 -28.20
CA PHE A 251 -3.06 -14.56 -29.65
C PHE A 251 -4.57 -14.49 -29.92
N VAL A 252 -4.94 -13.83 -31.01
CA VAL A 252 -6.35 -13.67 -31.40
C VAL A 252 -6.70 -14.75 -32.43
N SER A 253 -7.71 -15.54 -32.15
CA SER A 253 -8.24 -16.53 -33.11
C SER A 253 -9.03 -15.83 -34.22
N LYS A 254 -9.07 -16.44 -35.41
CA LYS A 254 -9.86 -15.90 -36.54
C LYS A 254 -11.32 -15.69 -36.13
N GLY A 255 -11.88 -14.54 -36.52
CA GLY A 255 -13.24 -14.13 -36.15
C GLY A 255 -13.35 -13.38 -34.80
N PHE A 256 -12.27 -13.31 -34.03
CA PHE A 256 -12.20 -12.49 -32.81
C PHE A 256 -11.48 -11.17 -33.05
N HIS A 257 -11.70 -10.22 -32.14
CA HIS A 257 -11.06 -8.90 -32.18
C HIS A 257 -10.09 -8.74 -31.01
N PRO A 258 -8.96 -8.06 -31.20
CA PRO A 258 -8.06 -7.70 -30.11
C PRO A 258 -8.80 -7.01 -28.97
N ILE A 259 -8.31 -7.21 -27.75
CA ILE A 259 -8.86 -6.61 -26.55
C ILE A 259 -8.17 -5.28 -26.30
N GLU A 260 -8.96 -4.24 -26.04
CA GLU A 260 -8.45 -2.94 -25.61
C GLU A 260 -7.82 -3.02 -24.21
N LYS A 261 -6.72 -2.29 -24.02
CA LYS A 261 -6.02 -2.18 -22.73
C LYS A 261 -6.95 -1.80 -21.56
N SER A 262 -7.92 -0.92 -21.81
CA SER A 262 -8.92 -0.47 -20.83
C SER A 262 -9.74 -1.62 -20.26
N LEU A 263 -10.10 -2.60 -21.08
CA LEU A 263 -10.82 -3.78 -20.63
C LEU A 263 -9.92 -4.69 -19.80
N LEU A 264 -8.69 -4.95 -20.26
CA LEU A 264 -7.73 -5.76 -19.50
C LEU A 264 -7.47 -5.17 -18.11
N GLN A 265 -7.31 -3.85 -18.04
CA GLN A 265 -7.21 -3.11 -16.77
C GLN A 265 -8.46 -3.31 -15.90
N SER A 266 -9.66 -3.28 -16.50
CA SER A 266 -10.92 -3.50 -15.78
C SER A 266 -11.03 -4.92 -15.23
N ILE A 267 -10.63 -5.94 -16.01
CA ILE A 267 -10.61 -7.35 -15.58
C ILE A 267 -9.62 -7.53 -14.42
N VAL A 268 -8.39 -7.05 -14.57
CA VAL A 268 -7.35 -7.09 -13.52
C VAL A 268 -7.87 -6.42 -12.25
N HIS A 269 -8.47 -5.24 -12.39
CA HIS A 269 -9.03 -4.49 -11.26
C HIS A 269 -10.13 -5.27 -10.55
N PHE A 270 -11.10 -5.83 -11.30
CA PHE A 270 -12.24 -6.55 -10.74
C PHE A 270 -11.84 -7.76 -9.90
N TYR A 271 -10.83 -8.50 -10.33
CA TYR A 271 -10.31 -9.60 -9.53
C TYR A 271 -9.36 -9.13 -8.43
N GLY A 272 -8.67 -7.99 -8.62
CA GLY A 272 -7.82 -7.37 -7.61
C GLY A 272 -8.58 -6.94 -6.37
N ILE A 273 -9.75 -6.31 -6.50
CA ILE A 273 -10.51 -5.74 -5.37
C ILE A 273 -11.25 -6.79 -4.50
N LYS A 274 -10.71 -8.01 -4.35
CA LYS A 274 -11.34 -9.09 -3.59
C LYS A 274 -10.38 -9.63 -2.52
N LEU A 275 -10.93 -10.41 -1.59
CA LEU A 275 -10.13 -11.35 -0.83
C LEU A 275 -9.61 -12.43 -1.79
N GLN A 276 -8.30 -12.57 -1.87
CA GLN A 276 -7.64 -13.32 -2.92
C GLN A 276 -6.42 -14.11 -2.45
N VAL A 277 -6.05 -15.00 -3.35
CA VAL A 277 -4.80 -15.76 -3.43
C VAL A 277 -4.20 -15.48 -4.80
N GLN A 278 -2.88 -15.28 -4.90
CA GLN A 278 -2.21 -14.83 -6.13
C GLN A 278 -2.48 -15.77 -7.31
N GLU A 279 -2.45 -17.08 -7.04
CA GLU A 279 -2.71 -18.15 -7.99
C GLU A 279 -4.14 -18.06 -8.53
N ARG A 280 -5.11 -17.75 -7.65
CA ARG A 280 -6.53 -17.64 -8.02
C ARG A 280 -6.78 -16.43 -8.91
N VAL A 281 -6.26 -15.25 -8.55
CA VAL A 281 -6.44 -14.04 -9.39
C VAL A 281 -5.77 -14.22 -10.76
N THR A 282 -4.59 -14.84 -10.81
CA THR A 282 -3.90 -15.16 -12.08
C THR A 282 -4.78 -16.02 -12.98
N LYS A 283 -5.30 -17.12 -12.42
CA LYS A 283 -6.18 -18.05 -13.14
C LYS A 283 -7.48 -17.38 -13.59
N GLN A 284 -8.15 -16.63 -12.71
CA GLN A 284 -9.40 -15.95 -13.02
C GLN A 284 -9.27 -14.94 -14.16
N ILE A 285 -8.18 -14.18 -14.19
CA ILE A 285 -7.89 -13.25 -15.29
C ILE A 285 -7.74 -14.03 -16.61
N ALA A 286 -6.95 -15.10 -16.62
CA ALA A 286 -6.75 -15.92 -17.81
C ALA A 286 -8.06 -16.56 -18.31
N GLU A 287 -8.85 -17.16 -17.41
CA GLU A 287 -10.13 -17.80 -17.74
C GLU A 287 -11.18 -16.81 -18.25
N THR A 288 -11.13 -15.56 -17.79
CA THR A 288 -12.04 -14.50 -18.28
C THR A 288 -11.63 -14.01 -19.67
N ILE A 289 -10.34 -13.91 -19.94
CA ILE A 289 -9.83 -13.41 -21.22
C ILE A 289 -9.91 -14.47 -22.31
N SER A 290 -9.61 -15.73 -21.99
CA SER A 290 -9.57 -16.84 -22.95
C SER A 290 -10.77 -16.90 -23.91
N PRO A 291 -12.04 -16.87 -23.46
CA PRO A 291 -13.19 -16.92 -24.36
C PRO A 291 -13.37 -15.63 -25.19
N LEU A 292 -12.82 -14.50 -24.79
CA LEU A 292 -12.94 -13.21 -25.50
C LEU A 292 -12.03 -13.11 -26.72
N ILE A 293 -11.01 -13.97 -26.81
CA ILE A 293 -9.99 -13.99 -27.86
C ILE A 293 -9.91 -15.31 -28.62
N GLY A 294 -10.64 -16.34 -28.16
CA GLY A 294 -10.62 -17.68 -28.74
C GLY A 294 -9.48 -18.60 -28.26
N GLY A 295 -9.01 -18.46 -27.01
CA GLY A 295 -8.34 -19.53 -26.28
C GLY A 295 -6.91 -19.25 -25.79
N ASN A 296 -6.09 -18.56 -26.57
CA ASN A 296 -4.64 -18.51 -26.36
C ASN A 296 -4.19 -17.30 -25.53
N VAL A 297 -4.13 -17.44 -24.20
CA VAL A 297 -3.70 -16.37 -23.27
C VAL A 297 -2.67 -16.90 -22.27
N ILE A 298 -1.69 -16.05 -21.95
CA ILE A 298 -0.77 -16.21 -20.82
C ILE A 298 -0.92 -15.00 -19.90
N VAL A 299 -0.97 -15.26 -18.60
CA VAL A 299 -1.03 -14.24 -17.56
C VAL A 299 0.09 -14.49 -16.56
N VAL A 300 0.90 -13.46 -16.32
CA VAL A 300 1.94 -13.48 -15.30
C VAL A 300 1.61 -12.42 -14.27
N VAL A 301 1.62 -12.81 -12.99
CA VAL A 301 1.35 -11.90 -11.87
C VAL A 301 2.57 -11.87 -10.97
N GLU A 302 3.13 -10.68 -10.80
CA GLU A 302 4.23 -10.40 -9.87
C GLU A 302 3.67 -9.56 -8.72
N ALA A 303 3.87 -9.99 -7.48
CA ALA A 303 3.29 -9.31 -6.33
C ALA A 303 4.15 -9.35 -5.07
N SER A 304 4.11 -8.25 -4.33
CA SER A 304 4.67 -8.10 -2.98
C SER A 304 3.57 -8.29 -1.93
N HIS A 305 3.74 -9.30 -1.09
CA HIS A 305 2.78 -9.66 -0.04
C HIS A 305 3.17 -9.07 1.31
N THR A 306 2.35 -8.14 1.83
CA THR A 306 2.64 -7.53 3.15
C THR A 306 2.65 -8.57 4.27
N CYS A 307 1.87 -9.64 4.16
CA CYS A 307 1.88 -10.74 5.13
C CYS A 307 3.24 -11.44 5.22
N MET A 308 4.00 -11.55 4.13
CA MET A 308 5.35 -12.13 4.12
C MET A 308 6.42 -11.13 4.58
N ILE A 309 6.25 -9.84 4.28
CA ILE A 309 7.23 -8.80 4.64
C ILE A 309 7.16 -8.47 6.13
N SER A 310 5.94 -8.31 6.67
CA SER A 310 5.71 -7.84 8.05
C SER A 310 5.97 -8.90 9.12
N ARG A 311 5.78 -10.18 8.78
CA ARG A 311 6.05 -11.31 9.67
C ARG A 311 7.41 -11.95 9.42
N GLY A 312 8.06 -11.61 8.30
CA GLY A 312 9.21 -12.34 7.77
C GLY A 312 8.81 -13.68 7.16
N ILE A 313 9.78 -14.37 6.58
CA ILE A 313 9.68 -15.82 6.38
C ILE A 313 10.01 -16.42 7.74
N GLU A 314 9.01 -16.67 8.58
CA GLU A 314 9.18 -17.62 9.68
C GLU A 314 9.52 -18.96 9.03
N LYS A 315 10.82 -19.23 8.91
CA LYS A 315 11.31 -20.58 8.63
C LYS A 315 10.90 -21.41 9.85
N PHE A 316 9.80 -22.14 9.72
CA PHE A 316 9.55 -23.32 10.54
C PHE A 316 10.61 -24.38 10.23
#